data_AF-A0A090D222-F1
#
_entry.id   AF-A0A090D222-F1
#
_cell.length_a   1.000
_cell.length_b   1.000
_cell.length_c   1.000
_cell.angle_alpha   90.00
_cell.angle_beta   90.00
_cell.angle_gamma   90.00
#
_symmetry.space_group_name_H-M   'P 1'
#
loop_
_entity.id
_entity.type
_entity.pdbx_description
1 polymer ?
#
loop_
_entity_poly.entity_id
_entity_poly.type
_entity_poly.pdbx_seq_one_letter_code
_entity_poly.pdbx_strand_id
1 'polypeptide(L)'
;MNPNAEEPQDTIGPSKYAEEPPPLEDNLPGELPEKDFVNTNGFKKNPSYFWIWTGLISALMMLFWGGFNWYGKTLNTYFSKSPFLQVTNRDLSLFLWQFPQYLRQNVSNRTNYLTGFDYESKVGIKEGYAGNFVLAPPEVLFLYHTWDRLLKNEFTQRKVPKSEFLEFLFALPEWNAAGWPDAPPGYKKFLDNLSGESTSNLADLPTSVFPIEVRMAFQGWKNFYKEGEAINEASYTYEELEAFIKKHPNYARNYWINIVKDDYPEYLQVFTKKKFKSEDIVPAPEMTPFLKVALFNWKQAREGK
;
A
#
# COMPACT_ATOMS: atom_id res chain seq x y z
N MET A 1 5.49 1.63 36.08
CA MET A 1 6.04 0.26 36.19
C MET A 1 5.42 -0.36 37.42
N ASN A 2 4.49 -1.28 37.23
CA ASN A 2 3.77 -1.95 38.30
C ASN A 2 4.26 -3.41 38.32
N PRO A 3 5.04 -3.84 39.33
CA PRO A 3 5.51 -5.20 39.44
C PRO A 3 4.45 -5.96 40.23
N ASN A 4 3.52 -6.63 39.55
CA ASN A 4 2.71 -7.74 40.06
C ASN A 4 1.62 -8.07 39.02
N ALA A 5 1.93 -9.03 38.16
CA ALA A 5 0.94 -9.81 37.45
C ALA A 5 1.48 -11.25 37.41
N GLU A 6 0.91 -12.09 38.27
CA GLU A 6 1.25 -13.50 38.45
C GLU A 6 0.79 -14.32 37.23
N GLU A 7 1.62 -15.28 36.82
CA GLU A 7 1.33 -16.31 35.83
C GLU A 7 0.23 -17.27 36.33
N PRO A 8 -0.68 -17.73 35.46
CA PRO A 8 -1.58 -18.83 35.82
C PRO A 8 -0.84 -20.16 35.83
N GLN A 9 -0.80 -20.80 37.00
CA GLN A 9 -0.36 -22.19 37.19
C GLN A 9 -1.44 -23.16 36.74
N ASP A 10 -1.10 -24.03 35.78
CA ASP A 10 -1.89 -25.22 35.43
C ASP A 10 -1.83 -26.22 36.59
N THR A 11 -2.96 -26.39 37.27
CA THR A 11 -3.14 -27.38 38.33
C THR A 11 -3.71 -28.66 37.72
N ILE A 12 -2.83 -29.65 37.54
CA ILE A 12 -3.25 -31.03 37.22
C ILE A 12 -3.72 -31.66 38.54
N GLY A 13 -5.04 -31.70 38.73
CA GLY A 13 -5.66 -32.42 39.84
C GLY A 13 -5.56 -33.94 39.68
N PRO A 14 -5.40 -34.71 40.77
CA PRO A 14 -5.27 -36.15 40.70
C PRO A 14 -6.60 -36.82 40.31
N SER A 15 -6.49 -37.75 39.36
CA SER A 15 -7.53 -38.69 38.95
C SER A 15 -8.05 -39.49 40.15
N LYS A 16 -9.30 -39.22 40.53
CA LYS A 16 -10.14 -40.16 41.30
C LYS A 16 -10.90 -40.97 40.28
N TYR A 17 -10.57 -42.25 40.10
CA TYR A 17 -11.47 -43.40 39.92
C TYR A 17 -10.57 -44.64 39.81
N ALA A 18 -10.29 -45.25 40.97
CA ALA A 18 -9.76 -46.60 41.05
C ALA A 18 -10.93 -47.50 41.45
N GLU A 19 -11.43 -48.29 40.51
CA GLU A 19 -12.27 -49.45 40.78
C GLU A 19 -11.52 -50.68 40.30
N GLU A 20 -11.32 -51.63 41.22
CA GLU A 20 -10.73 -52.94 40.94
C GLU A 20 -11.64 -53.75 40.00
N PRO A 21 -11.07 -54.51 39.03
CA PRO A 21 -11.85 -55.48 38.29
C PRO A 21 -12.19 -56.70 39.17
N PRO A 22 -13.44 -57.22 39.13
CA PRO A 22 -13.83 -58.45 39.82
C PRO A 22 -13.17 -59.69 39.19
N PRO A 23 -13.12 -60.83 39.92
CA PRO A 23 -12.36 -62.01 39.50
C PRO A 23 -12.96 -62.70 38.28
N LEU A 24 -12.08 -63.26 37.45
CA LEU A 24 -12.38 -64.08 36.28
C LEU A 24 -13.13 -65.35 36.69
N GLU A 25 -14.42 -65.43 36.38
CA GLU A 25 -15.15 -66.70 36.27
C GLU A 25 -14.85 -67.33 34.90
N ASP A 26 -14.21 -68.49 34.92
CA ASP A 26 -14.13 -69.42 33.80
C ASP A 26 -15.53 -69.93 33.43
N ASN A 27 -16.16 -69.27 32.46
CA ASN A 27 -17.30 -69.81 31.73
C ASN A 27 -17.13 -69.48 30.26
N LEU A 28 -16.52 -70.39 29.51
CA LEU A 28 -16.48 -70.40 28.05
C LEU A 28 -17.91 -70.50 27.47
N PRO A 29 -18.45 -69.48 26.78
CA PRO A 29 -19.50 -69.69 25.80
C PRO A 29 -18.81 -70.06 24.48
N GLY A 30 -19.22 -71.18 23.90
CA GLY A 30 -18.59 -71.81 22.73
C GLY A 30 -18.19 -70.84 21.62
N GLU A 31 -17.06 -71.15 21.00
CA GLU A 31 -16.58 -70.53 19.77
C GLU A 31 -17.75 -70.30 18.81
N LEU A 32 -18.07 -69.02 18.56
CA LEU A 32 -19.00 -68.66 17.52
C LEU A 32 -18.42 -69.19 16.20
N PRO A 33 -19.14 -70.05 15.46
CA PRO A 33 -18.61 -70.66 14.26
C PRO A 33 -18.19 -69.57 13.26
N GLU A 34 -16.95 -69.63 12.78
CA GLU A 34 -16.36 -68.68 11.81
C GLU A 34 -17.22 -68.46 10.54
N LYS A 35 -18.20 -69.32 10.30
CA LYS A 35 -19.16 -69.24 9.20
C LYS A 35 -20.13 -68.06 9.27
N ASP A 36 -20.32 -67.41 10.42
CA ASP A 36 -21.21 -66.24 10.54
C ASP A 36 -20.47 -64.89 10.42
N PHE A 37 -19.13 -64.88 10.44
CA PHE A 37 -18.33 -63.68 10.13
C PHE A 37 -18.14 -63.47 8.63
N VAL A 38 -18.31 -64.53 7.84
CA VAL A 38 -18.38 -64.43 6.40
C VAL A 38 -19.84 -64.23 6.00
N ASN A 39 -20.34 -63.01 6.23
CA ASN A 39 -21.48 -62.52 5.46
C ASN A 39 -21.04 -62.43 3.99
N THR A 40 -21.15 -63.55 3.26
CA THR A 40 -21.10 -63.70 1.80
C THR A 40 -22.30 -63.04 1.11
N ASN A 41 -22.81 -61.93 1.66
CA ASN A 41 -23.40 -60.90 0.83
C ASN A 41 -22.23 -60.08 0.31
N GLY A 42 -21.50 -60.65 -0.64
CA GLY A 42 -20.53 -59.90 -1.41
C GLY A 42 -21.23 -58.63 -1.86
N PHE A 43 -20.82 -57.48 -1.32
CA PHE A 43 -21.15 -56.22 -1.94
C PHE A 43 -20.69 -56.41 -3.38
N LYS A 44 -21.63 -56.61 -4.32
CA LYS A 44 -21.33 -56.55 -5.74
C LYS A 44 -20.71 -55.18 -5.89
N LYS A 45 -19.38 -55.11 -5.90
CA LYS A 45 -18.60 -53.92 -6.23
C LYS A 45 -18.99 -53.66 -7.67
N ASN A 46 -20.10 -52.96 -7.85
CA ASN A 46 -20.61 -52.62 -9.16
C ASN A 46 -19.63 -51.55 -9.63
N PRO A 47 -18.73 -51.85 -10.58
CA PRO A 47 -17.74 -50.88 -11.04
C PRO A 47 -18.42 -49.64 -11.62
N SER A 48 -19.68 -49.79 -12.05
CA SER A 48 -20.57 -48.69 -12.45
C SER A 48 -20.74 -47.62 -11.38
N TYR A 49 -20.89 -47.95 -10.09
CA TYR A 49 -21.01 -46.93 -9.04
C TYR A 49 -19.73 -46.10 -8.88
N PHE A 50 -18.56 -46.74 -8.97
CA PHE A 50 -17.28 -46.04 -8.94
C PHE A 50 -17.14 -45.06 -10.12
N TRP A 51 -17.51 -45.49 -11.32
CA TRP A 51 -17.49 -44.63 -12.52
C TRP A 51 -18.54 -43.52 -12.47
N ILE A 52 -19.74 -43.79 -11.92
CA ILE A 52 -20.78 -42.77 -11.69
C ILE A 52 -20.25 -41.69 -10.75
N TRP A 53 -19.68 -42.07 -9.59
CA TRP A 53 -19.11 -41.10 -8.64
C TRP A 53 -17.95 -40.31 -9.22
N THR A 54 -17.06 -40.96 -9.99
CA THR A 54 -15.95 -40.28 -10.66
C THR A 54 -16.45 -39.27 -11.70
N GLY A 55 -17.47 -39.64 -12.49
CA GLY A 55 -18.12 -38.74 -13.44
C GLY A 55 -18.79 -37.55 -12.74
N LEU A 56 -19.44 -37.79 -11.59
CA LEU A 56 -20.12 -36.77 -10.80
C LEU A 56 -19.13 -35.78 -10.15
N ILE A 57 -18.03 -36.28 -9.58
CA ILE A 57 -16.94 -35.45 -9.05
C ILE A 57 -16.28 -34.65 -10.18
N SER A 58 -16.01 -35.28 -11.33
CA SER A 58 -15.42 -34.60 -12.48
C SER A 58 -16.33 -33.50 -13.02
N ALA A 59 -17.63 -33.75 -13.12
CA ALA A 59 -18.63 -32.75 -13.50
C ALA A 59 -18.68 -31.59 -12.49
N LEU A 60 -18.66 -31.89 -11.19
CA LEU A 60 -18.61 -30.88 -10.13
C LEU A 60 -17.34 -30.03 -10.22
N MET A 61 -16.17 -30.65 -10.43
CA MET A 61 -14.90 -29.96 -10.63
C MET A 61 -14.91 -29.09 -11.88
N MET A 62 -15.50 -29.55 -12.98
CA MET A 62 -15.68 -28.74 -14.19
C MET A 62 -16.61 -27.55 -13.96
N LEU A 63 -17.68 -27.72 -13.18
CA LEU A 63 -18.59 -26.62 -12.81
C LEU A 63 -17.89 -25.60 -11.92
N PHE A 64 -17.12 -26.04 -10.92
CA PHE A 64 -16.31 -25.14 -10.11
C PHE A 64 -15.27 -24.41 -10.95
N TRP A 65 -14.50 -25.13 -11.77
CA TRP A 65 -13.49 -24.53 -12.65
C TRP A 65 -14.09 -23.51 -13.63
N GLY A 66 -15.21 -23.86 -14.26
CA GLY A 66 -15.96 -22.97 -15.16
C GLY A 66 -16.51 -21.74 -14.44
N GLY A 67 -17.10 -21.94 -13.26
CA GLY A 67 -17.60 -20.87 -12.40
C GLY A 67 -16.51 -19.91 -11.94
N PHE A 68 -15.39 -20.43 -11.43
CA PHE A 68 -14.23 -19.62 -11.01
C PHE A 68 -13.61 -18.84 -12.17
N ASN A 69 -13.44 -19.46 -13.33
CA ASN A 69 -12.89 -18.77 -14.50
C ASN A 69 -13.83 -17.70 -15.05
N TRP A 70 -15.13 -17.98 -15.13
CA TRP A 70 -16.12 -17.00 -15.56
C TRP A 70 -16.20 -15.83 -14.57
N TYR A 71 -16.22 -16.12 -13.27
CA TYR A 71 -16.21 -15.11 -12.22
C TYR A 71 -14.94 -14.26 -12.27
N GLY A 72 -13.77 -14.88 -12.38
CA GLY A 72 -12.49 -14.19 -12.54
C GLY A 72 -12.45 -13.30 -13.80
N LYS A 73 -12.94 -13.80 -14.94
CA LYS A 73 -13.04 -13.00 -16.17
C LYS A 73 -14.00 -11.83 -16.04
N THR A 74 -15.13 -12.02 -15.36
CA THR A 74 -16.14 -10.97 -15.13
C THR A 74 -15.59 -9.89 -14.19
N LEU A 75 -14.95 -10.27 -13.10
CA LEU A 75 -14.23 -9.34 -12.22
C LEU A 75 -13.14 -8.60 -12.99
N ASN A 76 -12.28 -9.30 -13.72
CA ASN A 76 -11.20 -8.66 -14.47
C ASN A 76 -11.77 -7.67 -15.51
N THR A 77 -12.90 -8.00 -16.15
CA THR A 77 -13.61 -7.08 -17.06
C THR A 77 -14.17 -5.86 -16.33
N TYR A 78 -14.65 -6.03 -15.10
CA TYR A 78 -15.12 -4.93 -14.27
C TYR A 78 -13.97 -4.02 -13.84
N PHE A 79 -12.85 -4.59 -13.39
CA PHE A 79 -11.61 -3.87 -13.07
C PHE A 79 -11.08 -3.13 -14.30
N SER A 80 -11.00 -3.79 -15.46
CA SER A 80 -10.52 -3.19 -16.71
C SER A 80 -11.47 -2.11 -17.27
N LYS A 81 -12.71 -2.03 -16.79
CA LYS A 81 -13.68 -0.99 -17.20
C LYS A 81 -13.79 0.17 -16.22
N SER A 82 -13.19 0.07 -15.03
CA SER A 82 -13.27 1.13 -14.01
C SER A 82 -11.96 1.93 -14.00
N PRO A 83 -11.93 3.16 -14.56
CA PRO A 83 -10.74 4.02 -14.50
C PRO A 83 -10.29 4.29 -13.07
N PHE A 84 -11.23 4.26 -12.11
CA PHE A 84 -10.95 4.42 -10.70
C PHE A 84 -9.99 3.36 -10.15
N LEU A 85 -10.04 2.13 -10.66
CA LEU A 85 -9.20 1.01 -10.20
C LEU A 85 -7.91 0.88 -11.02
N GLN A 86 -7.77 1.65 -12.10
CA GLN A 86 -6.60 1.63 -12.99
C GLN A 86 -5.51 2.58 -12.49
N VAL A 87 -5.07 2.36 -11.26
CA VAL A 87 -3.94 3.08 -10.66
C VAL A 87 -2.78 2.13 -10.52
N THR A 88 -1.62 2.45 -11.09
CA THR A 88 -0.44 1.58 -10.95
C THR A 88 0.22 1.78 -9.59
N ASN A 89 1.03 0.81 -9.13
CA ASN A 89 1.85 1.01 -7.93
C ASN A 89 2.79 2.22 -8.08
N ARG A 90 3.32 2.46 -9.29
CA ARG A 90 4.15 3.63 -9.60
C ARG A 90 3.38 4.93 -9.38
N ASP A 91 2.17 5.03 -9.94
CA ASP A 91 1.33 6.23 -9.79
C ASP A 91 0.95 6.46 -8.33
N LEU A 92 0.53 5.40 -7.63
CA LEU A 92 0.17 5.50 -6.22
C LEU A 92 1.38 5.91 -5.36
N SER A 93 2.60 5.46 -5.69
CA SER A 93 3.79 5.85 -4.93
C SER A 93 4.00 7.37 -4.91
N LEU A 94 3.72 8.07 -6.01
CA LEU A 94 3.81 9.54 -6.08
C LEU A 94 2.92 10.21 -5.04
N PHE A 95 1.70 9.70 -4.88
CA PHE A 95 0.78 10.13 -3.85
C PHE A 95 1.26 9.77 -2.45
N LEU A 96 1.70 8.53 -2.23
CA LEU A 96 2.11 8.05 -0.91
C LEU A 96 3.32 8.80 -0.35
N TRP A 97 4.22 9.29 -1.20
CA TRP A 97 5.32 10.17 -0.76
C TRP A 97 4.85 11.50 -0.17
N GLN A 98 3.69 12.00 -0.60
CA GLN A 98 3.08 13.24 -0.08
C GLN A 98 2.17 12.96 1.12
N PHE A 99 1.63 11.74 1.21
CA PHE A 99 0.72 11.30 2.27
C PHE A 99 1.25 10.01 2.94
N PRO A 100 2.37 10.09 3.68
CA PRO A 100 3.05 8.93 4.23
C PRO A 100 2.19 8.16 5.23
N GLN A 101 1.16 8.77 5.83
CA GLN A 101 0.22 8.07 6.72
C GLN A 101 -0.52 6.92 6.04
N TYR A 102 -0.66 6.94 4.72
CA TYR A 102 -1.28 5.85 3.95
C TYR A 102 -0.26 4.81 3.47
N LEU A 103 1.03 4.94 3.81
CA LEU A 103 2.00 3.89 3.54
C LEU A 103 1.65 2.63 4.33
N ARG A 104 1.90 1.47 3.72
CA ARG A 104 1.59 0.14 4.29
C ARG A 104 2.10 -0.06 5.72
N GLN A 105 3.25 0.50 6.06
CA GLN A 105 3.85 0.40 7.40
C GLN A 105 3.01 1.09 8.49
N ASN A 106 2.26 2.13 8.14
CA ASN A 106 1.51 2.98 9.06
C ASN A 106 0.05 2.53 9.24
N VAL A 107 -0.42 1.57 8.42
CA VAL A 107 -1.80 1.06 8.48
C VAL A 107 -1.87 -0.18 9.39
N SER A 108 -2.88 -0.20 10.26
CA SER A 108 -3.11 -1.26 11.26
C SER A 108 -3.57 -2.59 10.64
N ASN A 109 -4.38 -2.56 9.57
CA ASN A 109 -4.82 -3.76 8.86
C ASN A 109 -4.12 -3.89 7.50
N ARG A 110 -3.14 -4.80 7.41
CA ARG A 110 -2.29 -4.96 6.22
C ARG A 110 -2.76 -6.05 5.25
N THR A 111 -3.85 -6.74 5.55
CA THR A 111 -4.31 -7.88 4.76
C THR A 111 -4.71 -7.42 3.35
N ASN A 112 -3.93 -7.82 2.34
CA ASN A 112 -4.09 -7.41 0.93
C ASN A 112 -3.96 -5.90 0.63
N TYR A 113 -3.45 -5.10 1.58
CA TYR A 113 -3.21 -3.67 1.42
C TYR A 113 -1.84 -3.40 0.79
N LEU A 114 -1.80 -2.65 -0.31
CA LEU A 114 -0.58 -2.21 -1.01
C LEU A 114 0.42 -3.34 -1.23
N THR A 115 -0.02 -4.45 -1.82
CA THR A 115 0.80 -5.66 -2.00
C THR A 115 2.05 -5.46 -2.84
N GLY A 116 2.05 -4.47 -3.74
CA GLY A 116 3.23 -4.06 -4.51
C GLY A 116 4.27 -3.29 -3.69
N PHE A 117 3.95 -2.86 -2.47
CA PHE A 117 4.84 -2.12 -1.58
C PHE A 117 5.38 -3.04 -0.50
N ASP A 118 6.69 -3.01 -0.33
CA ASP A 118 7.40 -3.80 0.67
C ASP A 118 8.17 -2.88 1.63
N TYR A 119 8.51 -3.42 2.79
CA TYR A 119 9.37 -2.81 3.81
C TYR A 119 10.58 -3.68 4.16
N GLU A 120 10.76 -4.86 3.54
CA GLU A 120 11.86 -5.77 3.89
C GLU A 120 13.26 -5.13 3.81
N SER A 121 13.48 -4.18 2.90
CA SER A 121 14.76 -3.45 2.78
C SER A 121 14.65 -1.93 2.74
N LYS A 122 13.49 -1.39 2.34
CA LYS A 122 13.19 0.05 2.20
C LYS A 122 11.70 0.24 1.99
N VAL A 123 11.18 1.44 2.27
CA VAL A 123 9.85 1.87 1.79
C VAL A 123 9.94 2.02 0.28
N GLY A 124 9.34 1.11 -0.46
CA GLY A 124 9.42 1.16 -1.92
C GLY A 124 8.52 0.13 -2.57
N ILE A 125 8.53 0.13 -3.90
CA ILE A 125 7.78 -0.85 -4.68
C ILE A 125 8.66 -2.08 -4.89
N LYS A 126 8.11 -3.27 -4.70
CA LYS A 126 8.78 -4.51 -5.09
C LYS A 126 9.10 -4.48 -6.58
N GLU A 127 10.33 -4.85 -6.93
CA GLU A 127 10.77 -4.88 -8.32
C GLU A 127 9.84 -5.75 -9.18
N GLY A 128 9.49 -5.25 -10.37
CA GLY A 128 8.53 -5.90 -11.26
C GLY A 128 7.04 -5.65 -10.96
N TYR A 129 6.69 -5.04 -9.81
CA TYR A 129 5.30 -4.72 -9.46
C TYR A 129 4.91 -3.26 -9.78
N ALA A 130 5.87 -2.40 -10.10
CA ALA A 130 5.62 -0.97 -10.33
C ALA A 130 4.58 -0.67 -11.42
N GLY A 131 4.53 -1.49 -12.48
CA GLY A 131 3.53 -1.37 -13.55
C GLY A 131 2.19 -2.05 -13.25
N ASN A 132 2.10 -2.89 -12.21
CA ASN A 132 0.86 -3.56 -11.86
C ASN A 132 -0.13 -2.60 -11.23
N PHE A 133 -1.43 -2.85 -11.41
CA PHE A 133 -2.46 -2.13 -10.68
C PHE A 133 -2.34 -2.37 -9.18
N VAL A 134 -2.50 -1.29 -8.41
CA VAL A 134 -2.39 -1.34 -6.97
C VAL A 134 -3.64 -1.94 -6.34
N LEU A 135 -3.43 -2.73 -5.29
CA LEU A 135 -4.50 -3.18 -4.41
C LEU A 135 -4.54 -2.25 -3.20
N ALA A 136 -5.50 -1.34 -3.16
CA ALA A 136 -5.69 -0.38 -2.08
C ALA A 136 -7.20 -0.26 -1.73
N PRO A 137 -7.55 0.10 -0.49
CA PRO A 137 -8.90 0.42 -0.08
C PRO A 137 -9.48 1.54 -0.96
N PRO A 138 -10.79 1.51 -1.24
CA PRO A 138 -11.45 2.54 -2.04
C PRO A 138 -11.20 3.97 -1.54
N GLU A 139 -11.10 4.16 -0.23
CA GLU A 139 -10.86 5.47 0.39
C GLU A 139 -9.49 6.01 -0.02
N VAL A 140 -8.45 5.18 -0.01
CA VAL A 140 -7.09 5.58 -0.41
C VAL A 140 -7.03 5.86 -1.91
N LEU A 141 -7.69 5.05 -2.74
CA LEU A 141 -7.78 5.30 -4.18
C LEU A 141 -8.54 6.60 -4.47
N PHE A 142 -9.60 6.88 -3.73
CA PHE A 142 -10.36 8.13 -3.85
C PHE A 142 -9.52 9.36 -3.50
N LEU A 143 -8.72 9.26 -2.44
CA LEU A 143 -7.76 10.29 -2.06
C LEU A 143 -6.69 10.48 -3.13
N TYR A 144 -6.14 9.38 -3.67
CA TYR A 144 -5.21 9.43 -4.80
C TYR A 144 -5.81 10.17 -6.00
N HIS A 145 -7.01 9.79 -6.46
CA HIS A 145 -7.65 10.43 -7.62
C HIS A 145 -7.92 11.91 -7.39
N THR A 146 -8.20 12.27 -6.13
CA THR A 146 -8.46 13.67 -5.83
C THR A 146 -7.17 14.49 -5.71
N TRP A 147 -6.11 13.92 -5.15
CA TRP A 147 -4.78 14.49 -5.23
C TRP A 147 -4.32 14.66 -6.68
N ASP A 148 -4.49 13.62 -7.51
CA ASP A 148 -4.12 13.64 -8.93
C ASP A 148 -4.86 14.75 -9.68
N ARG A 149 -6.17 14.89 -9.41
CA ARG A 149 -6.99 15.93 -10.04
C ARG A 149 -6.69 17.36 -9.55
N LEU A 150 -6.48 17.54 -8.24
CA LEU A 150 -6.45 18.88 -7.63
C LEU A 150 -5.04 19.38 -7.35
N LEU A 151 -4.11 18.52 -6.91
CA LEU A 151 -2.83 18.94 -6.36
C LEU A 151 -1.64 18.57 -7.24
N LYS A 152 -1.70 17.46 -8.00
CA LYS A 152 -0.56 16.99 -8.81
C LYS A 152 -0.08 18.03 -9.81
N ASN A 153 -1.00 18.77 -10.43
CA ASN A 153 -0.65 19.84 -11.38
C ASN A 153 -0.15 21.13 -10.70
N GLU A 154 -0.27 21.25 -9.38
CA GLU A 154 0.30 22.34 -8.58
C GLU A 154 1.72 22.01 -8.08
N PHE A 155 2.33 20.94 -8.60
CA PHE A 155 3.71 20.53 -8.29
C PHE A 155 4.69 21.69 -8.46
N THR A 156 5.46 21.94 -7.40
CA THR A 156 6.55 22.92 -7.44
C THR A 156 7.87 22.21 -7.66
N GLN A 157 8.44 22.42 -8.84
CA GLN A 157 9.70 21.82 -9.25
C GLN A 157 10.89 22.44 -8.51
N ARG A 158 11.72 21.59 -7.92
CA ARG A 158 13.01 21.94 -7.30
C ARG A 158 14.19 21.58 -8.21
N LYS A 159 15.38 22.07 -7.86
CA LYS A 159 16.65 21.60 -8.44
C LYS A 159 16.80 20.09 -8.19
N VAL A 160 17.27 19.39 -9.20
CA VAL A 160 17.58 17.96 -9.17
C VAL A 160 19.07 17.78 -9.49
N PRO A 161 19.95 17.77 -8.47
CA PRO A 161 21.36 17.51 -8.67
C PRO A 161 21.58 16.09 -9.20
N LYS A 162 22.47 15.95 -10.18
CA LYS A 162 22.79 14.65 -10.80
C LYS A 162 23.26 13.60 -9.80
N SER A 163 24.09 13.97 -8.83
CA SER A 163 24.58 13.06 -7.78
C SER A 163 23.44 12.49 -6.94
N GLU A 164 22.54 13.34 -6.44
CA GLU A 164 21.39 12.91 -5.66
C GLU A 164 20.42 12.06 -6.49
N PHE A 165 20.27 12.37 -7.79
CA PHE A 165 19.42 11.59 -8.68
C PHE A 165 19.98 10.17 -8.92
N LEU A 166 21.30 10.01 -8.98
CA LEU A 166 21.93 8.68 -9.02
C LEU A 166 21.69 7.89 -7.74
N GLU A 167 21.77 8.55 -6.57
CA GLU A 167 21.41 7.93 -5.29
C GLU A 167 19.94 7.50 -5.25
N PHE A 168 19.04 8.32 -5.79
CA PHE A 168 17.61 7.98 -5.93
C PHE A 168 17.41 6.73 -6.80
N LEU A 169 18.07 6.64 -7.96
CA LEU A 169 17.94 5.47 -8.85
C LEU A 169 18.51 4.20 -8.23
N PHE A 170 19.59 4.32 -7.44
CA PHE A 170 20.13 3.21 -6.67
C PHE A 170 19.17 2.78 -5.55
N ALA A 171 18.61 3.76 -4.85
CA ALA A 171 17.66 3.52 -3.77
C ALA A 171 16.33 2.96 -4.29
N LEU A 172 15.86 3.34 -5.47
CA LEU A 172 14.55 2.96 -6.03
C LEU A 172 14.69 2.47 -7.49
N PRO A 173 15.15 1.22 -7.70
CA PRO A 173 15.44 0.68 -9.02
C PRO A 173 14.21 0.56 -9.92
N GLU A 174 12.99 0.60 -9.37
CA GLU A 174 11.76 0.66 -10.14
C GLU A 174 11.64 1.93 -11.01
N TRP A 175 12.36 3.00 -10.66
CA TRP A 175 12.44 4.24 -11.44
C TRP A 175 13.58 4.25 -12.47
N ASN A 176 14.40 3.19 -12.50
CA ASN A 176 15.37 2.95 -13.55
C ASN A 176 14.66 2.43 -14.82
N ALA A 177 15.22 2.70 -16.00
CA ALA A 177 14.72 2.18 -17.28
C ALA A 177 14.62 0.64 -17.30
N ALA A 178 15.56 -0.06 -16.65
CA ALA A 178 15.53 -1.52 -16.56
C ALA A 178 14.30 -2.02 -15.78
N GLY A 179 13.91 -1.33 -14.71
CA GLY A 179 12.73 -1.62 -13.89
C GLY A 179 11.42 -1.03 -14.42
N TRP A 180 11.45 -0.35 -15.56
CA TRP A 180 10.29 0.32 -16.17
C TRP A 180 10.17 0.00 -17.67
N PRO A 181 9.56 -1.15 -18.04
CA PRO A 181 9.40 -1.56 -19.42
C PRO A 181 8.73 -0.49 -20.31
N ASP A 182 7.76 0.24 -19.75
CA ASP A 182 7.02 1.29 -20.46
C ASP A 182 7.58 2.71 -20.24
N ALA A 183 8.82 2.84 -19.75
CA ALA A 183 9.44 4.14 -19.57
C ALA A 183 9.45 4.95 -20.88
N PRO A 184 9.21 6.28 -20.82
CA PRO A 184 9.28 7.13 -22.00
C PRO A 184 10.61 6.96 -22.75
N PRO A 185 10.61 6.84 -24.09
CA PRO A 185 11.83 6.58 -24.85
C PRO A 185 12.93 7.62 -24.63
N GLY A 186 12.56 8.89 -24.43
CA GLY A 186 13.52 9.95 -24.12
C GLY A 186 14.18 9.75 -22.75
N TYR A 187 13.42 9.30 -21.75
CA TYR A 187 13.95 8.99 -20.42
C TYR A 187 14.89 7.78 -20.43
N LYS A 188 14.57 6.73 -21.19
CA LYS A 188 15.47 5.57 -21.37
C LYS A 188 16.82 6.01 -21.94
N LYS A 189 16.79 6.73 -23.07
CA LYS A 189 18.01 7.25 -23.73
C LYS A 189 18.82 8.19 -22.84
N PHE A 190 18.13 8.98 -22.03
CA PHE A 190 18.75 9.86 -21.05
C PHE A 190 19.50 9.07 -19.98
N LEU A 191 18.88 8.03 -19.39
CA LEU A 191 19.54 7.20 -18.39
C LEU A 191 20.76 6.47 -18.95
N ASP A 192 20.71 5.98 -20.19
CA ASP A 192 21.84 5.33 -20.86
C ASP A 192 23.06 6.28 -20.99
N ASN A 193 22.82 7.59 -21.09
CA ASN A 193 23.86 8.61 -21.25
C ASN A 193 24.05 9.49 -20.01
N LEU A 194 23.43 9.12 -18.87
CA LEU A 194 23.39 9.97 -17.67
C LEU A 194 24.78 10.34 -17.18
N SER A 195 25.74 9.43 -17.27
CA SER A 195 27.15 9.65 -16.90
C SER A 195 27.80 10.79 -17.69
N GLY A 196 27.47 10.95 -18.97
CA GLY A 196 27.98 12.00 -19.86
C GLY A 196 27.21 13.33 -19.79
N GLU A 197 26.07 13.38 -19.10
CA GLU A 197 25.28 14.60 -18.96
C GLU A 197 26.04 15.68 -18.20
N SER A 198 26.25 16.84 -18.85
CA SER A 198 26.98 17.98 -18.28
C SER A 198 26.09 18.91 -17.45
N THR A 199 24.76 18.76 -17.56
CA THR A 199 23.81 19.61 -16.85
C THR A 199 23.90 19.40 -15.34
N SER A 200 24.17 20.48 -14.59
CA SER A 200 24.26 20.43 -13.13
C SER A 200 22.90 20.23 -12.45
N ASN A 201 21.82 20.65 -13.12
CA ASN A 201 20.45 20.54 -12.64
C ASN A 201 19.56 19.81 -13.67
N LEU A 202 19.25 18.55 -13.40
CA LEU A 202 18.44 17.71 -14.28
C LEU A 202 16.99 18.22 -14.42
N ALA A 203 16.54 19.08 -13.49
CA ALA A 203 15.23 19.70 -13.57
C ALA A 203 15.09 20.67 -14.75
N ASP A 204 16.16 21.09 -15.40
CA ASP A 204 16.06 22.01 -16.55
C ASP A 204 15.82 21.25 -17.88
N LEU A 205 15.93 19.92 -17.86
CA LEU A 205 15.66 19.08 -19.02
C LEU A 205 14.17 19.14 -19.42
N PRO A 206 13.80 18.92 -20.69
CA PRO A 206 12.41 18.87 -21.10
C PRO A 206 11.68 17.63 -20.53
N THR A 207 10.36 17.69 -20.39
CA THR A 207 9.53 16.59 -19.84
C THR A 207 9.56 15.31 -20.69
N SER A 208 9.88 15.42 -21.98
CA SER A 208 10.09 14.26 -22.86
C SER A 208 11.35 13.46 -22.52
N VAL A 209 12.34 14.11 -21.89
CA VAL A 209 13.62 13.53 -21.49
C VAL A 209 13.60 13.18 -20.01
N PHE A 210 13.09 14.08 -19.17
CA PHE A 210 12.99 13.87 -17.73
C PHE A 210 11.53 14.11 -17.29
N PRO A 211 10.70 13.05 -17.27
CA PRO A 211 9.25 13.15 -17.04
C PRO A 211 8.87 13.76 -15.70
N ILE A 212 7.66 14.33 -15.63
CA ILE A 212 7.19 15.00 -14.41
C ILE A 212 7.00 14.01 -13.26
N GLU A 213 6.60 12.78 -13.56
CA GLU A 213 6.44 11.69 -12.60
C GLU A 213 7.78 11.35 -11.95
N VAL A 214 8.87 11.32 -12.72
CA VAL A 214 10.21 11.06 -12.19
C VAL A 214 10.68 12.20 -11.28
N ARG A 215 10.37 13.45 -11.64
CA ARG A 215 10.67 14.63 -10.79
C ARG A 215 9.89 14.58 -9.48
N MET A 216 8.60 14.26 -9.54
CA MET A 216 7.75 14.10 -8.36
C MET A 216 8.24 12.96 -7.48
N ALA A 217 8.62 11.82 -8.07
CA ALA A 217 9.16 10.67 -7.34
C ALA A 217 10.48 11.01 -6.65
N PHE A 218 11.41 11.66 -7.37
CA PHE A 218 12.68 12.12 -6.80
C PHE A 218 12.45 13.09 -5.64
N GLN A 219 11.59 14.10 -5.82
CA GLN A 219 11.27 15.06 -4.76
C GLN A 219 10.59 14.39 -3.57
N GLY A 220 9.66 13.47 -3.81
CA GLY A 220 9.01 12.68 -2.76
C GLY A 220 10.00 11.83 -1.95
N TRP A 221 10.89 11.11 -2.64
CA TRP A 221 11.98 10.35 -2.01
C TRP A 221 12.89 11.24 -1.18
N LYS A 222 13.31 12.40 -1.73
CA LYS A 222 14.18 13.35 -1.04
C LYS A 222 13.51 13.89 0.23
N ASN A 223 12.25 14.30 0.12
CA ASN A 223 11.46 14.78 1.27
C ASN A 223 11.36 13.71 2.36
N PHE A 224 11.11 12.45 1.99
CA PHE A 224 10.91 11.37 2.94
C PHE A 224 12.23 10.93 3.61
N TYR A 225 13.28 10.71 2.83
CA TYR A 225 14.51 10.06 3.30
C TYR A 225 15.63 11.01 3.71
N LYS A 226 15.67 12.23 3.16
CA LYS A 226 16.76 13.18 3.38
C LYS A 226 16.33 14.42 4.14
N GLU A 227 15.08 14.87 3.95
CA GLU A 227 14.62 16.16 4.45
C GLU A 227 13.46 16.05 5.44
N GLY A 228 13.08 14.83 5.86
CA GLY A 228 11.91 14.61 6.71
C GLY A 228 12.00 15.36 8.04
N GLU A 229 13.17 15.35 8.67
CA GLU A 229 13.43 16.10 9.91
C GLU A 229 13.31 17.61 9.68
N ALA A 230 13.98 18.15 8.66
CA ALA A 230 13.91 19.57 8.32
C ALA A 230 12.47 20.03 7.99
N ILE A 231 11.69 19.19 7.30
CA ILE A 231 10.27 19.45 7.03
C ILE A 231 9.46 19.46 8.33
N ASN A 232 9.72 18.52 9.24
CA ASN A 232 9.02 18.43 10.52
C ASN A 232 9.35 19.61 11.45
N GLU A 233 10.56 20.14 11.39
CA GLU A 233 10.99 21.30 12.19
C GLU A 233 10.61 22.65 11.57
N ALA A 234 10.37 22.69 10.25
CA ALA A 234 10.01 23.92 9.57
C ALA A 234 8.76 24.57 10.17
N SER A 235 8.81 25.89 10.37
CA SER A 235 7.68 26.73 10.75
C SER A 235 7.46 27.77 9.66
N TYR A 236 6.19 28.16 9.47
CA TYR A 236 5.79 29.09 8.43
C TYR A 236 4.93 30.20 9.03
N THR A 237 5.09 31.41 8.53
CA THR A 237 4.20 32.53 8.89
C THR A 237 2.92 32.48 8.08
N TYR A 238 1.88 33.18 8.54
CA TYR A 238 0.66 33.35 7.74
C TYR A 238 0.91 34.12 6.43
N GLU A 239 1.90 35.02 6.38
CA GLU A 239 2.32 35.67 5.13
C GLU A 239 2.85 34.65 4.11
N GLU A 240 3.74 33.74 4.54
CA GLU A 240 4.27 32.68 3.67
C GLU A 240 3.15 31.73 3.21
N LEU A 241 2.25 31.36 4.11
CA LEU A 241 1.07 30.54 3.80
C LEU A 241 0.14 31.24 2.80
N GLU A 242 -0.17 32.52 3.00
CA GLU A 242 -1.04 33.29 2.10
C GLU A 242 -0.42 33.39 0.69
N ALA A 243 0.87 33.71 0.61
CA ALA A 243 1.59 33.78 -0.65
C ALA A 243 1.60 32.43 -1.40
N PHE A 244 1.75 31.32 -0.66
CA PHE A 244 1.65 29.98 -1.21
C PHE A 244 0.24 29.67 -1.71
N ILE A 245 -0.79 29.82 -0.87
CA ILE A 245 -2.18 29.50 -1.22
C ILE A 245 -2.70 30.37 -2.37
N LYS A 246 -2.26 31.63 -2.48
CA LYS A 246 -2.59 32.49 -3.62
C LYS A 246 -2.09 31.89 -4.95
N LYS A 247 -0.94 31.21 -4.94
CA LYS A 247 -0.37 30.56 -6.13
C LYS A 247 -0.86 29.11 -6.30
N HIS A 248 -1.20 28.44 -5.21
CA HIS A 248 -1.60 27.03 -5.14
C HIS A 248 -2.96 26.90 -4.42
N PRO A 249 -4.04 27.44 -5.02
CA PRO A 249 -5.33 27.57 -4.34
C PRO A 249 -6.01 26.23 -4.05
N ASN A 250 -5.63 25.15 -4.73
CA ASN A 250 -6.27 23.87 -4.53
C ASN A 250 -5.99 23.26 -3.15
N TYR A 251 -4.93 23.70 -2.45
CA TYR A 251 -4.65 23.32 -1.06
C TYR A 251 -5.69 23.85 -0.07
N ALA A 252 -6.29 25.03 -0.32
CA ALA A 252 -7.28 25.64 0.57
C ALA A 252 -8.73 25.29 0.22
N ARG A 253 -8.98 24.35 -0.70
CA ARG A 253 -10.35 23.95 -1.05
C ARG A 253 -11.03 23.24 0.12
N ASN A 254 -12.32 23.55 0.32
CA ASN A 254 -13.20 22.91 1.32
C ASN A 254 -13.13 21.38 1.32
N TYR A 255 -12.87 20.78 0.16
CA TYR A 255 -12.73 19.34 0.03
C TYR A 255 -11.60 18.78 0.92
N TRP A 256 -10.41 19.39 0.91
CA TRP A 256 -9.30 18.96 1.77
C TRP A 256 -9.60 19.21 3.23
N ILE A 257 -10.23 20.36 3.54
CA ILE A 257 -10.70 20.68 4.90
C ILE A 257 -11.64 19.59 5.43
N ASN A 258 -12.54 19.05 4.60
CA ASN A 258 -13.45 18.00 5.00
C ASN A 258 -12.76 16.63 5.14
N ILE A 259 -11.82 16.26 4.25
CA ILE A 259 -11.12 14.97 4.34
C ILE A 259 -10.28 14.88 5.59
N VAL A 260 -9.49 15.92 5.85
CA VAL A 260 -8.51 15.87 6.94
C VAL A 260 -9.12 16.23 8.28
N LYS A 261 -10.41 16.57 8.32
CA LYS A 261 -11.10 17.09 9.51
C LYS A 261 -10.98 16.17 10.72
N ASP A 262 -11.00 14.87 10.50
CA ASP A 262 -10.96 13.89 11.59
C ASP A 262 -9.58 13.86 12.26
N ASP A 263 -8.51 14.02 11.48
CA ASP A 263 -7.11 14.02 11.98
C ASP A 263 -6.60 15.44 12.31
N TYR A 264 -7.10 16.46 11.61
CA TYR A 264 -6.71 17.88 11.65
C TYR A 264 -7.97 18.77 11.61
N PRO A 265 -8.76 18.83 12.70
CA PRO A 265 -10.03 19.58 12.73
C PRO A 265 -9.86 21.09 12.60
N GLU A 266 -8.64 21.60 12.84
CA GLU A 266 -8.29 23.01 12.78
C GLU A 266 -7.64 23.41 11.45
N TYR A 267 -7.53 22.49 10.47
CA TYR A 267 -6.87 22.75 9.19
C TYR A 267 -7.33 24.05 8.52
N LEU A 268 -6.40 25.00 8.36
CA LEU A 268 -6.62 26.33 7.80
C LEU A 268 -7.77 27.14 8.44
N GLN A 269 -8.14 26.85 9.69
CA GLN A 269 -9.32 27.46 10.31
C GLN A 269 -9.16 28.97 10.50
N VAL A 270 -8.03 29.44 11.03
CA VAL A 270 -7.76 30.87 11.24
C VAL A 270 -7.49 31.56 9.92
N PHE A 271 -6.75 30.89 9.03
CA PHE A 271 -6.50 31.37 7.66
C PHE A 271 -7.79 31.68 6.92
N THR A 272 -8.73 30.73 6.91
CA THR A 272 -10.04 30.86 6.22
C THR A 272 -10.89 31.99 6.81
N LYS A 273 -10.81 32.20 8.13
CA LYS A 273 -11.51 33.28 8.82
C LYS A 273 -10.82 34.65 8.66
N LYS A 274 -9.60 34.70 8.09
CA LYS A 274 -8.75 35.90 7.99
C LYS A 274 -8.51 36.58 9.34
N LYS A 275 -8.31 35.79 10.39
CA LYS A 275 -8.11 36.26 11.77
C LYS A 275 -6.67 36.08 12.23
N PHE A 276 -5.70 36.45 11.40
CA PHE A 276 -4.27 36.32 11.68
C PHE A 276 -3.54 37.65 11.46
N LYS A 277 -2.39 37.83 12.10
CA LYS A 277 -1.38 38.80 11.65
C LYS A 277 -0.40 38.08 10.73
N SER A 278 0.14 38.79 9.75
CA SER A 278 1.00 38.23 8.71
C SER A 278 2.25 37.55 9.27
N GLU A 279 2.80 38.08 10.35
CA GLU A 279 4.03 37.62 10.99
C GLU A 279 3.82 36.47 11.98
N ASP A 280 2.56 36.17 12.33
CA ASP A 280 2.25 35.08 13.26
C ASP A 280 2.60 33.73 12.61
N ILE A 281 3.14 32.81 13.41
CA ILE A 281 3.45 31.44 12.97
C ILE A 281 2.14 30.65 12.89
N VAL A 282 1.95 29.91 11.80
CA VAL A 282 0.80 29.02 11.62
C VAL A 282 0.89 27.88 12.66
N PRO A 283 -0.13 27.70 13.52
CA PRO A 283 -0.12 26.63 14.51
C PRO A 283 -0.06 25.24 13.88
N ALA A 284 0.61 24.30 14.54
CA ALA A 284 0.73 22.92 14.04
C ALA A 284 -0.62 22.23 13.73
N PRO A 285 -1.70 22.41 14.52
CA PRO A 285 -3.01 21.84 14.20
C PRO A 285 -3.64 22.37 12.90
N GLU A 286 -3.26 23.57 12.44
CA GLU A 286 -3.73 24.15 11.18
C GLU A 286 -2.91 23.69 9.97
N MET A 287 -1.80 22.99 10.20
CA MET A 287 -0.80 22.64 9.19
C MET A 287 -0.73 21.12 9.02
N THR A 288 -1.46 20.59 8.04
CA THR A 288 -1.36 19.17 7.68
C THR A 288 0.02 18.83 7.12
N PRO A 289 0.49 17.57 7.25
CA PRO A 289 1.78 17.14 6.73
C PRO A 289 1.96 17.42 5.23
N PHE A 290 0.93 17.15 4.41
CA PHE A 290 1.01 17.37 2.97
C PHE A 290 1.11 18.87 2.60
N LEU A 291 0.43 19.76 3.35
CA LEU A 291 0.55 21.21 3.16
C LEU A 291 1.95 21.68 3.58
N LYS A 292 2.46 21.15 4.70
CA LYS A 292 3.79 21.46 5.22
C LYS A 292 4.89 21.10 4.22
N VAL A 293 4.82 19.90 3.66
CA VAL A 293 5.71 19.42 2.59
C VAL A 293 5.61 20.31 1.35
N ALA A 294 4.41 20.71 0.95
CA ALA A 294 4.22 21.57 -0.21
C ALA A 294 4.83 22.98 -0.03
N LEU A 295 4.62 23.59 1.13
CA LEU A 295 5.24 24.86 1.53
C LEU A 295 6.77 24.77 1.56
N PHE A 296 7.29 23.69 2.15
CA PHE A 296 8.73 23.42 2.19
C PHE A 296 9.32 23.39 0.79
N ASN A 297 8.72 22.59 -0.09
CA ASN A 297 9.18 22.48 -1.47
C ASN A 297 9.07 23.81 -2.24
N TRP A 298 8.01 24.58 -1.99
CA TRP A 298 7.83 25.88 -2.60
C TRP A 298 8.89 26.90 -2.17
N LYS A 299 9.25 26.92 -0.88
CA LYS A 299 10.32 27.77 -0.34
C LYS A 299 11.69 27.35 -0.90
N GLN A 300 12.00 26.06 -0.85
CA GLN A 300 13.23 25.50 -1.41
C GLN A 300 13.38 25.77 -2.91
N ALA A 301 12.30 25.74 -3.68
CA ALA A 301 12.33 26.06 -5.11
C ALA A 301 12.57 27.55 -5.40
N ARG A 302 12.35 28.45 -4.43
CA ARG A 302 12.65 29.89 -4.55
C ARG A 302 14.07 30.20 -4.14
N GLU A 303 14.53 29.64 -3.03
CA GLU A 303 15.91 29.81 -2.52
C GLU A 303 16.93 29.15 -3.45
N GLY A 304 16.52 28.06 -4.11
CA GLY A 304 17.33 27.37 -5.11
C GLY A 304 17.29 28.00 -6.49
N LYS A 305 16.76 29.20 -6.72
CA LYS A 305 16.94 29.91 -8.01
C LYS A 305 18.22 30.72 -7.97
#